data_AF-A0A9E0A452-F1
#
_entry.id   AF-A0A9E0A452-F1
#
_cell.length_a   1.000
_cell.length_b   1.000
_cell.length_c   1.000
_cell.angle_alpha   90.00
_cell.angle_beta   90.00
_cell.angle_gamma   90.00
#
_symmetry.space_group_name_H-M   'P 1'
#
loop_
_entity.id
_entity.type
_entity.pdbx_description
1 polymer ?
#
loop_
_entity_poly.entity_id
_entity_poly.type
_entity_poly.pdbx_seq_one_letter_code
_entity_poly.pdbx_strand_id
1 'polypeptide(L)'
;MINRRLIRIKALQVLFAFFRNEGDSLSALERELFHSIEKSYHLYLLLLLLPENMVEHAQAKIELGKQKFRPSPEELNPNLRFVQNRAVAALAACKELQAKANDNRLNW
;
A
#
# COMPACT_ATOMS: atom_id res chain seq x y z
N MET A 1 -10.91 6.76 -3.65
CA MET A 1 -11.61 6.81 -4.95
C MET A 1 -10.56 6.78 -6.05
N ILE A 2 -10.76 5.96 -7.09
CA ILE A 2 -9.88 5.96 -8.26
C ILE A 2 -10.10 7.24 -9.08
N ASN A 3 -9.02 7.93 -9.43
CA ASN A 3 -9.09 9.15 -10.24
C ASN A 3 -9.57 8.82 -11.67
N ARG A 4 -10.48 9.64 -12.22
CA ARG A 4 -10.96 9.54 -13.62
C ARG A 4 -9.82 9.53 -14.64
N ARG A 5 -8.71 10.22 -14.37
CA ARG A 5 -7.51 10.18 -15.22
C ARG A 5 -6.93 8.77 -15.29
N LEU A 6 -6.85 8.07 -14.16
CA LEU A 6 -6.32 6.71 -14.09
C LEU A 6 -7.18 5.75 -14.92
N ILE A 7 -8.51 5.86 -14.81
CA ILE A 7 -9.45 5.03 -15.58
C ILE A 7 -9.23 5.20 -17.09
N ARG A 8 -9.08 6.44 -17.57
CA ARG A 8 -8.82 6.71 -18.99
C ARG A 8 -7.48 6.12 -19.46
N ILE A 9 -6.44 6.24 -18.64
CA ILE A 9 -5.12 5.66 -18.95
C ILE A 9 -5.24 4.12 -19.05
N LYS A 10 -5.94 3.48 -18.11
CA LYS A 10 -6.15 2.03 -18.12
C LYS A 10 -6.98 1.58 -19.33
N ALA A 11 -8.04 2.28 -19.66
CA ALA A 11 -8.84 2.01 -20.85
C ALA A 11 -7.99 2.09 -22.12
N LEU A 12 -7.15 3.13 -22.26
CA LEU A 12 -6.25 3.26 -23.41
C LEU A 12 -5.20 2.14 -23.47
N GLN A 13 -4.60 1.77 -22.33
CA GLN A 13 -3.62 0.68 -22.24
C GLN A 13 -4.21 -0.66 -22.68
N VAL A 14 -5.40 -0.98 -22.19
CA VAL A 14 -6.10 -2.24 -22.51
C VAL A 14 -6.56 -2.26 -23.97
N LEU A 15 -7.09 -1.13 -24.48
CA LEU A 15 -7.46 -0.98 -25.89
C LEU A 15 -6.25 -1.14 -26.82
N PHE A 16 -5.11 -0.53 -26.46
CA PHE A 16 -3.88 -0.65 -27.22
C PHE A 16 -3.37 -2.10 -27.26
N ALA A 17 -3.41 -2.81 -26.12
CA ALA A 17 -3.04 -4.21 -26.05
C ALA A 17 -3.93 -5.09 -26.94
N PHE A 18 -5.25 -4.85 -26.91
CA PHE A 18 -6.22 -5.56 -27.75
C PHE A 18 -5.99 -5.39 -29.24
N PHE A 19 -5.72 -4.16 -29.72
CA PHE A 19 -5.42 -3.95 -31.14
C PHE A 19 -4.07 -4.54 -31.57
N ARG A 20 -3.18 -4.84 -30.62
CA ARG A 20 -1.87 -5.45 -30.90
C ARG A 20 -1.91 -6.98 -30.85
N ASN A 21 -2.88 -7.57 -30.16
CA ASN A 21 -3.06 -9.02 -30.08
C ASN A 21 -4.08 -9.47 -31.14
N GLU A 22 -3.67 -10.35 -32.04
CA GLU A 22 -4.60 -11.02 -32.95
C GLU A 22 -5.34 -12.13 -32.18
N GLY A 23 -6.64 -11.95 -31.93
CA GLY A 23 -7.51 -13.01 -31.40
C GLY A 23 -8.08 -12.81 -29.99
N ASP A 24 -7.88 -11.65 -29.34
CA ASP A 24 -8.52 -11.38 -28.06
C ASP A 24 -10.03 -11.12 -28.23
N SER A 25 -10.84 -11.73 -27.35
CA SER A 25 -12.29 -11.48 -27.31
C SER A 25 -12.59 -10.20 -26.53
N LEU A 26 -13.66 -9.49 -26.91
CA LEU A 26 -14.12 -8.30 -26.17
C LEU A 26 -14.39 -8.60 -24.67
N SER A 27 -14.87 -9.80 -24.37
CA SER A 27 -15.08 -10.27 -22.98
C SER A 27 -13.76 -10.42 -22.20
N ALA A 28 -12.66 -10.80 -22.86
CA ALA A 28 -11.34 -10.85 -22.22
C ALA A 28 -10.83 -9.43 -21.90
N LEU A 29 -11.01 -8.50 -22.85
CA LEU A 29 -10.66 -7.09 -22.67
C LEU A 29 -11.38 -6.47 -21.46
N GLU A 30 -12.69 -6.68 -21.35
CA GLU A 30 -13.48 -6.14 -20.24
C GLU A 30 -13.01 -6.68 -18.89
N ARG A 31 -12.75 -8.00 -18.79
CA ARG A 31 -12.21 -8.62 -17.59
C ARG A 31 -10.86 -8.04 -17.20
N GLU A 32 -9.96 -7.86 -18.16
CA GLU A 32 -8.63 -7.28 -17.94
C GLU A 32 -8.73 -5.82 -17.45
N LEU A 33 -9.63 -5.04 -18.03
CA LEU A 33 -9.87 -3.65 -17.59
C LEU A 33 -10.31 -3.59 -16.13
N PHE A 34 -11.32 -4.36 -15.75
CA PHE A 34 -11.80 -4.40 -14.37
C PHE A 34 -10.74 -4.92 -13.40
N HIS A 35 -10.00 -5.96 -13.79
CA HIS A 35 -8.88 -6.47 -13.02
C HIS A 35 -7.81 -5.38 -12.76
N SER A 36 -7.43 -4.62 -13.79
CA SER A 36 -6.44 -3.55 -13.67
C SER A 36 -6.90 -2.43 -12.73
N ILE A 37 -8.19 -2.09 -12.78
CA ILE A 37 -8.81 -1.09 -11.91
C ILE A 37 -8.83 -1.58 -10.47
N GLU A 38 -9.25 -2.82 -10.23
CA GLU A 38 -9.25 -3.44 -8.91
C GLU A 38 -7.86 -3.50 -8.30
N LYS A 39 -6.85 -3.95 -9.06
CA LYS A 39 -5.45 -3.98 -8.59
C LYS A 39 -4.91 -2.60 -8.25
N SER A 40 -5.31 -1.57 -9.02
CA SER A 40 -4.95 -0.19 -8.72
C SER A 40 -5.58 0.30 -7.40
N TYR A 41 -6.81 -0.13 -7.10
CA TYR A 41 -7.45 0.15 -5.82
C TYR A 41 -6.74 -0.57 -4.67
N HIS A 42 -6.39 -1.85 -4.83
CA HIS A 42 -5.65 -2.60 -3.82
C HIS A 42 -4.30 -1.97 -3.52
N LEU A 43 -3.56 -1.54 -4.57
CA LEU A 43 -2.31 -0.81 -4.40
C LEU A 43 -2.51 0.49 -3.62
N TYR A 44 -3.59 1.22 -3.89
CA TYR A 44 -3.91 2.43 -3.14
C TYR A 44 -4.12 2.14 -1.64
N LEU A 45 -4.85 1.08 -1.30
CA LEU A 45 -5.03 0.67 0.10
C LEU A 45 -3.70 0.25 0.74
N LEU A 46 -2.89 -0.53 0.04
CA LEU A 46 -1.56 -0.93 0.52
C LEU A 46 -0.65 0.28 0.79
N LEU A 47 -0.67 1.28 -0.08
CA LEU A 47 0.10 2.52 0.14
C LEU A 47 -0.39 3.29 1.37
N LEU A 48 -1.68 3.21 1.72
CA LEU A 48 -2.20 3.82 2.93
C LEU A 48 -1.85 3.04 4.21
N LEU A 49 -1.69 1.70 4.11
CA LEU A 49 -1.26 0.84 5.22
C LEU A 49 0.26 0.87 5.44
N LEU A 50 1.03 1.24 4.42
CA LEU A 50 2.49 1.23 4.46
C LEU A 50 3.09 2.05 5.62
N PRO A 51 2.62 3.28 5.91
CA PRO A 51 3.22 4.08 6.99
C PRO A 51 3.11 3.43 8.37
N GLU A 52 1.99 2.74 8.65
CA GLU A 52 1.79 2.00 9.90
C GLU A 52 2.82 0.87 10.03
N ASN A 53 2.93 0.03 9.00
CA ASN A 53 3.90 -1.06 8.94
C ASN A 53 5.35 -0.56 9.04
N MET A 54 5.67 0.59 8.43
CA MET A 54 6.99 1.21 8.57
C MET A 54 7.28 1.66 10.00
N VAL A 55 6.27 2.17 10.72
CA VAL A 55 6.42 2.55 12.13
C VAL A 55 6.62 1.32 13.01
N GLU A 56 5.86 0.25 12.80
CA GLU A 56 6.05 -1.02 13.51
C GLU A 56 7.47 -1.59 13.28
N HIS A 57 7.94 -1.59 12.03
CA HIS A 57 9.30 -2.03 11.71
C HIS A 57 10.36 -1.13 12.39
N ALA A 58 10.16 0.18 12.38
CA ALA A 58 11.07 1.12 13.04
C ALA A 58 11.09 0.92 14.56
N GLN A 59 9.94 0.65 15.19
CA GLN A 59 9.83 0.31 16.61
C GLN A 59 10.59 -0.97 16.92
N ALA A 60 10.39 -2.04 16.14
CA ALA A 60 11.10 -3.30 16.31
C ALA A 60 12.61 -3.11 16.19
N LYS A 61 13.08 -2.29 15.23
CA LYS A 61 14.50 -1.97 15.06
C LYS A 61 15.07 -1.21 16.28
N ILE A 62 14.33 -0.25 16.82
CA ILE A 62 14.73 0.49 18.03
C ILE A 62 14.85 -0.47 19.23
N GLU A 63 13.87 -1.35 19.41
CA GLU A 63 13.85 -2.31 20.51
C GLU A 63 15.03 -3.30 20.42
N LEU A 64 15.30 -3.83 19.23
CA LEU A 64 16.47 -4.67 18.97
C LEU A 64 17.79 -3.94 19.25
N GLY A 65 17.88 -2.65 18.92
CA GLY A 65 19.06 -1.82 19.21
C GLY A 65 19.34 -1.70 20.71
N LYS A 66 18.29 -1.48 21.51
CA LYS A 66 18.41 -1.41 22.98
C LYS A 66 18.80 -2.73 23.62
N GLN A 67 18.38 -3.84 23.04
CA GLN A 67 18.66 -5.20 23.53
C GLN A 67 20.05 -5.72 23.14
N LYS A 68 20.85 -4.97 22.37
CA LYS A 68 22.22 -5.36 22.02
C LYS A 68 23.09 -5.52 23.27
N PHE A 69 24.05 -6.45 23.24
CA PHE A 69 25.01 -6.64 24.32
C PHE A 69 25.85 -5.39 24.62
N ARG A 70 26.12 -4.55 23.61
CA ARG A 70 26.75 -3.24 23.74
C ARG A 70 26.00 -2.22 22.86
N PRO A 71 24.94 -1.59 23.37
CA PRO A 71 24.21 -0.56 22.64
C PRO A 71 25.07 0.68 22.43
N SER A 72 24.97 1.30 21.27
CA SER A 72 25.55 2.64 21.08
C SER A 72 24.76 3.70 21.89
N PRO A 73 25.35 4.87 22.18
CA PRO A 73 24.61 5.95 22.86
C PRO A 73 23.33 6.39 22.14
N GLU A 74 23.33 6.30 20.81
CA GLU A 74 22.19 6.61 19.95
C GLU A 74 21.10 5.53 20.00
N GLU A 75 21.47 4.26 20.21
CA GLU A 75 20.53 3.15 20.41
C GLU A 75 19.90 3.19 21.80
N LEU A 76 20.66 3.65 22.80
CA LEU A 76 20.16 3.87 24.15
C LEU A 76 19.18 5.05 24.19
N ASN A 77 19.42 6.09 23.37
CA ASN A 77 18.60 7.29 23.25
C ASN A 77 18.07 7.47 21.82
N PRO A 78 17.16 6.59 21.36
CA PRO A 78 16.71 6.61 19.97
C PRO A 78 15.83 7.83 19.69
N ASN A 79 15.90 8.34 18.47
CA ASN A 79 15.00 9.39 18.01
C ASN A 79 13.61 8.82 17.72
N LEU A 80 12.62 9.21 18.53
CA LEU A 80 11.24 8.71 18.45
C LEU A 80 10.34 9.51 17.51
N ARG A 81 10.84 10.58 16.86
CA ARG A 81 10.02 11.50 16.05
C ARG A 81 9.25 10.80 14.93
N PHE A 82 9.86 9.79 14.30
CA PHE A 82 9.21 9.02 13.24
C PHE A 82 8.11 8.10 13.79
N VAL A 83 8.42 7.36 14.85
CA VAL A 83 7.50 6.42 15.49
C VAL A 83 6.29 7.12 16.12
N GLN A 84 6.49 8.32 16.68
CA GLN A 84 5.45 9.12 17.32
C GLN A 84 4.74 10.08 16.35
N ASN A 85 4.76 9.79 15.05
CA ASN A 85 4.14 10.65 14.06
C ASN A 85 2.60 10.62 14.19
N ARG A 86 2.00 11.78 14.48
CA ARG A 86 0.55 11.94 14.68
C ARG A 86 -0.28 11.58 13.45
N ALA A 87 0.24 11.83 12.24
CA ALA A 87 -0.48 11.50 11.01
C ALA A 87 -0.55 9.99 10.79
N VAL A 88 0.54 9.28 11.07
CA VAL A 88 0.57 7.81 11.00
C VAL A 88 -0.32 7.20 12.08
N ALA A 89 -0.30 7.75 13.30
CA ALA A 89 -1.20 7.31 14.36
C ALA A 89 -2.69 7.50 14.00
N ALA A 90 -3.03 8.61 13.33
CA ALA A 90 -4.39 8.84 12.84
C ALA A 90 -4.80 7.85 11.74
N LEU A 91 -3.87 7.47 10.85
CA LEU A 91 -4.10 6.45 9.83
C LEU A 91 -4.32 5.07 10.44
N ALA A 92 -3.46 4.66 11.38
CA ALA A 92 -3.56 3.39 12.10
C ALA A 92 -4.90 3.27 12.88
N ALA A 93 -5.35 4.36 13.49
CA ALA A 93 -6.62 4.41 14.22
C ALA A 93 -7.87 4.40 13.31
N CYS A 94 -7.71 4.53 11.99
CA CYS A 94 -8.82 4.61 11.06
C CYS A 94 -9.46 3.24 10.83
N LYS A 95 -10.57 2.97 11.53
CA LYS A 95 -11.32 1.69 11.44
C LYS A 95 -11.81 1.36 10.04
N GLU A 96 -12.21 2.38 9.27
CA GLU A 96 -12.70 2.18 7.89
C GLU A 96 -11.60 1.65 6.96
N LEU A 97 -10.37 2.15 7.13
CA LEU A 97 -9.22 1.69 6.35
C LEU A 97 -8.90 0.23 6.69
N GLN A 98 -8.87 -0.11 7.98
CA GLN A 98 -8.61 -1.47 8.44
C GLN A 98 -9.70 -2.45 7.98
N ALA A 99 -10.98 -2.05 8.04
CA ALA A 99 -12.08 -2.87 7.52
C ALA A 99 -11.90 -3.14 6.02
N LYS A 100 -11.65 -2.09 5.22
CA LYS A 100 -11.42 -2.24 3.78
C LYS A 100 -10.17 -3.06 3.45
N ALA A 101 -9.11 -2.95 4.23
CA ALA A 101 -7.92 -3.77 4.06
C ALA A 101 -8.22 -5.25 4.31
N ASN A 102 -8.93 -5.55 5.39
CA ASN A 102 -9.31 -6.91 5.78
C ASN A 102 -10.28 -7.56 4.78
N ASP A 103 -11.28 -6.80 4.30
CA ASP A 103 -12.24 -7.26 3.29
C ASP A 103 -11.52 -7.70 2.00
N ASN A 104 -10.47 -6.97 1.61
CA ASN A 104 -9.66 -7.25 0.43
C ASN A 104 -8.44 -8.16 0.74
N ARG A 105 -8.30 -8.64 2.00
CA ARG A 105 -7.18 -9.47 2.48
C ARG A 105 -5.80 -8.88 2.17
N LEU A 106 -5.65 -7.57 2.38
CA LEU A 106 -4.43 -6.82 2.10
C LEU A 106 -3.62 -6.59 3.37
N ASN A 107 -2.35 -6.99 3.34
CA ASN A 107 -1.35 -6.69 4.35
C ASN A 107 0.02 -6.49 3.68
N TRP A 108 0.97 -5.93 4.44
CA TRP A 108 2.40 -5.96 4.14
C TRP A 108 3.06 -7.11 4.89
#